data_AF-A0A5S3QJF1-F1
#
_entry.id   AF-A0A5S3QJF1-F1
#
_cell.length_a   1.000
_cell.length_b   1.000
_cell.length_c   1.000
_cell.angle_alpha   90.00
_cell.angle_beta   90.00
_cell.angle_gamma   90.00
#
_symmetry.space_group_name_H-M   'P 1'
#
loop_
_entity.id
_entity.type
_entity.pdbx_description
1 polymer ?
#
loop_
_entity_poly.entity_id
_entity_poly.type
_entity_poly.pdbx_seq_one_letter_code
_entity_poly.pdbx_strand_id
1 'polypeptide(L)'
;MDKRLLEEHLEEMQPYLLKWFREYNVMLLTSPFKTLEYEVFMDGFAPAKDMLCQSYLYSISEAFKELVKTYYYSLSAYAIEKKLREEGEIGWSNYWKYEVKNYYFRSIIPRFISLLDYVAVMVNELSQRKLISNIRRVYFNGIKSVLEIRKEGAGWLTYEDIKELSKILSYAYRDINEEEKDVLKLYRNTTTHRYFVGIDELTVPIQRRKITEQEQELYKIRDNYSYRVTGKPDYTFEKLNETIEKLMNNLDFMISQLMEMDFMQNVVTRIVKE
;
A
#
# COMPACT_ATOMS: atom_id res chain seq x y z
N MET A 1 -3.90 24.51 25.83
CA MET A 1 -3.00 23.36 26.01
C MET A 1 -2.02 23.75 27.08
N ASP A 2 -2.01 23.03 28.21
CA ASP A 2 -1.11 23.34 29.32
C ASP A 2 0.32 22.90 28.95
N LYS A 3 1.26 23.84 28.95
CA LYS A 3 2.65 23.59 28.54
C LYS A 3 3.33 22.59 29.48
N ARG A 4 3.02 22.65 30.78
CA ARG A 4 3.62 21.76 31.77
C ARG A 4 3.17 20.32 31.55
N LEU A 5 1.87 20.12 31.33
CA LEU A 5 1.32 18.80 31.02
C LEU A 5 1.88 18.22 29.71
N LEU A 6 2.14 19.08 28.71
CA LEU A 6 2.81 18.68 27.48
C LEU A 6 4.24 18.19 27.75
N GLU A 7 5.01 18.92 28.56
CA GLU A 7 6.38 18.56 28.91
C GLU A 7 6.42 17.23 29.69
N GLU A 8 5.55 17.06 30.69
CA GLU A 8 5.39 15.81 31.45
C GLU A 8 5.06 14.62 30.53
N HIS A 9 4.09 14.77 29.62
CA HIS A 9 3.75 13.75 28.64
C HIS A 9 4.89 13.43 27.65
N LEU A 10 5.68 14.43 27.25
CA LEU A 10 6.82 14.23 26.35
C LEU A 10 7.95 13.46 27.04
N GLU A 11 8.22 13.76 28.32
CA GLU A 11 9.20 13.04 29.13
C GLU A 11 8.79 11.58 29.31
N GLU A 12 7.51 11.32 29.62
CA GLU A 12 6.97 9.95 29.71
C GLU A 12 7.03 9.19 28.38
N MET A 13 6.83 9.89 27.26
CA MET A 13 6.81 9.29 25.91
C MET A 13 8.19 9.07 25.31
N GLN A 14 9.21 9.81 25.76
CA GLN A 14 10.56 9.79 25.19
C GLN A 14 11.15 8.37 25.06
N PRO A 15 11.07 7.48 26.07
CA PRO A 15 11.61 6.13 25.96
C PRO A 15 10.93 5.31 24.85
N TYR A 16 9.61 5.48 24.69
CA TYR A 16 8.83 4.78 23.67
C TYR A 16 9.10 5.33 22.27
N LEU A 17 9.28 6.64 22.12
CA LEU A 17 9.69 7.25 20.86
C LEU A 17 11.07 6.78 20.42
N LEU A 18 12.04 6.73 21.33
CA LEU A 18 13.38 6.21 21.06
C LEU A 18 13.33 4.72 20.69
N LYS A 19 12.54 3.92 21.41
CA LYS A 19 12.32 2.51 21.12
C LYS A 19 11.70 2.33 19.73
N TRP A 20 10.62 3.05 19.43
CA TRP A 20 9.95 3.03 18.14
C TRP A 20 10.94 3.34 17.01
N PHE A 21 11.71 4.42 17.20
CA PHE A 21 12.72 4.83 16.23
C PHE A 21 13.76 3.75 15.98
N ARG A 22 14.29 3.17 17.05
CA ARG A 22 15.26 2.08 16.95
C ARG A 22 14.68 0.87 16.23
N GLU A 23 13.48 0.42 16.62
CA GLU A 23 12.89 -0.82 16.11
C GLU A 23 12.59 -0.75 14.62
N TYR A 24 11.95 0.32 14.13
CA TYR A 24 11.65 0.40 12.70
C TYR A 24 12.95 0.50 11.87
N ASN A 25 13.99 1.17 12.37
CA ASN A 25 15.27 1.26 11.68
C ASN A 25 15.98 -0.10 11.62
N VAL A 26 15.92 -0.88 12.70
CA VAL A 26 16.42 -2.27 12.69
C VAL A 26 15.66 -3.08 11.63
N MET A 27 14.33 -2.99 11.58
CA MET A 27 13.52 -3.68 10.56
C MET A 27 13.89 -3.26 9.13
N LEU A 28 14.18 -1.97 8.89
CA LEU A 28 14.66 -1.48 7.59
C LEU A 28 16.02 -2.08 7.22
N LEU A 29 16.97 -2.11 8.16
CA LEU A 29 18.31 -2.66 7.93
C LEU A 29 18.29 -4.17 7.64
N THR A 30 17.41 -4.89 8.32
CA THR A 30 17.24 -6.35 8.17
C THR A 30 16.07 -6.72 7.25
N SER A 31 15.61 -5.78 6.42
CA SER A 31 14.45 -6.01 5.55
C SER A 31 14.75 -7.11 4.53
N PRO A 32 13.84 -8.09 4.33
CA PRO A 32 14.04 -9.18 3.38
C PRO A 32 13.69 -8.78 1.94
N PHE A 33 13.21 -7.56 1.69
CA PHE A 33 12.69 -7.15 0.39
C PHE A 33 13.82 -6.91 -0.62
N LYS A 34 13.84 -7.71 -1.68
CA LYS A 34 14.90 -7.69 -2.72
C LYS A 34 14.91 -6.37 -3.48
N THR A 35 13.76 -5.73 -3.66
CA THR A 35 13.62 -4.43 -4.32
C THR A 35 14.48 -3.35 -3.66
N LEU A 36 14.71 -3.44 -2.34
CA LEU A 36 15.55 -2.49 -1.60
C LEU A 36 17.04 -2.62 -1.91
N GLU A 37 17.45 -3.71 -2.56
CA GLU A 37 18.82 -3.93 -3.02
C GLU A 37 19.10 -3.28 -4.38
N TYR A 38 18.12 -2.63 -5.00
CA TYR A 38 18.31 -1.97 -6.29
C TYR A 38 18.38 -0.46 -6.14
N GLU A 39 19.28 0.15 -6.90
CA GLU A 39 19.38 1.58 -7.10
C GLU A 39 19.11 1.91 -8.57
N VAL A 40 18.35 2.98 -8.80
CA VAL A 40 18.03 3.45 -10.15
C VAL A 40 18.97 4.60 -10.48
N PHE A 41 19.79 4.43 -11.51
CA PHE A 41 20.70 5.46 -11.97
C PHE A 41 19.97 6.47 -12.83
N MET A 42 20.27 7.76 -12.67
CA MET A 42 19.68 8.84 -13.45
C MET A 42 20.75 9.44 -14.37
N ASP A 43 20.59 9.27 -15.68
CA ASP A 43 21.46 9.84 -16.71
C ASP A 43 20.67 10.76 -17.64
N GLY A 44 20.99 12.05 -17.58
CA GLY A 44 20.35 13.07 -18.42
C GLY A 44 20.66 12.98 -19.91
N PHE A 45 21.61 12.12 -20.32
CA PHE A 45 22.01 11.94 -21.71
C PHE A 45 21.64 10.56 -22.28
N ALA A 46 20.92 9.74 -21.53
CA ALA A 46 20.47 8.42 -21.98
C ALA A 46 19.45 8.51 -23.13
N PRO A 47 19.27 7.44 -23.93
CA PRO A 47 18.19 7.36 -24.91
C PRO A 47 16.82 7.61 -24.28
N ALA A 48 15.87 8.15 -25.06
CA ALA A 48 14.54 8.53 -24.56
C ALA A 48 13.78 7.39 -23.85
N LYS A 49 13.94 6.14 -24.33
CA LYS A 49 13.41 4.94 -23.68
C LYS A 49 13.99 4.79 -22.27
N ASP A 50 15.30 4.88 -22.14
CA ASP A 50 16.02 4.67 -20.89
C ASP A 50 15.73 5.79 -19.90
N MET A 51 15.69 7.06 -20.34
CA MET A 51 15.26 8.17 -19.49
C MET A 51 13.84 7.98 -18.94
N LEU A 52 12.92 7.44 -19.76
CA LEU A 52 11.56 7.13 -19.32
C LEU A 52 11.58 6.01 -18.27
N CYS A 53 12.33 4.93 -18.53
CA CYS A 53 12.52 3.83 -17.58
C CYS A 53 13.11 4.34 -16.25
N GLN A 54 14.15 5.17 -16.29
CA GLN A 54 14.80 5.76 -15.12
C GLN A 54 13.80 6.53 -14.26
N SER A 55 13.04 7.44 -14.88
CA SER A 55 12.06 8.27 -14.17
C SER A 55 10.97 7.45 -13.47
N TYR A 56 10.41 6.45 -14.17
CA TYR A 56 9.38 5.59 -13.59
C TYR A 56 9.94 4.65 -12.54
N LEU A 57 11.03 3.95 -12.82
CA LEU A 57 11.63 3.00 -11.87
C LEU A 57 12.13 3.69 -10.61
N TYR A 58 12.71 4.89 -10.72
CA TYR A 58 13.10 5.68 -9.56
C TYR A 58 11.88 5.97 -8.68
N SER A 59 10.81 6.48 -9.29
CA SER A 59 9.57 6.80 -8.59
C SER A 59 8.90 5.56 -7.98
N ILE A 60 8.90 4.42 -8.67
CA ILE A 60 8.38 3.13 -8.17
C ILE A 60 9.23 2.65 -6.98
N SER A 61 10.55 2.68 -7.11
CA SER A 61 11.50 2.25 -6.07
C SER A 61 11.34 3.08 -4.80
N GLU A 62 11.33 4.41 -4.93
CA GLU A 62 11.15 5.32 -3.78
C GLU A 62 9.77 5.16 -3.14
N ALA A 63 8.71 5.02 -3.94
CA ALA A 63 7.37 4.78 -3.41
C ALA A 63 7.27 3.40 -2.71
N PHE A 64 7.97 2.38 -3.18
CA PHE A 64 8.08 1.09 -2.50
C PHE A 64 8.88 1.18 -1.20
N LYS A 65 10.03 1.88 -1.18
CA LYS A 65 10.81 2.14 0.04
C LYS A 65 9.96 2.85 1.11
N GLU A 66 9.23 3.89 0.72
CA GLU A 66 8.33 4.60 1.62
C GLU A 66 7.16 3.73 2.10
N LEU A 67 6.66 2.81 1.27
CA LEU A 67 5.65 1.83 1.67
C LEU A 67 6.20 0.86 2.73
N VAL A 68 7.40 0.30 2.51
CA VAL A 68 8.09 -0.58 3.48
C VAL A 68 8.32 0.15 4.80
N LYS A 69 8.81 1.38 4.73
CA LYS A 69 9.02 2.24 5.91
C LYS A 69 7.72 2.48 6.69
N THR A 70 6.64 2.81 5.98
CA THR A 70 5.30 2.98 6.56
C THR A 70 4.80 1.70 7.23
N TYR A 71 5.04 0.55 6.61
CA TYR A 71 4.72 -0.75 7.18
C TYR A 71 5.49 -1.00 8.48
N TYR A 72 6.81 -0.81 8.48
CA TYR A 72 7.62 -1.01 9.68
C TYR A 72 7.32 -0.01 10.80
N TYR A 73 6.98 1.24 10.48
CA TYR A 73 6.46 2.19 11.47
C TYR A 73 5.23 1.66 12.21
N SER A 74 4.30 1.04 11.47
CA SER A 74 3.10 0.49 12.08
C SER A 74 3.37 -0.77 12.91
N LEU A 75 4.24 -1.67 12.45
CA LEU A 75 4.61 -2.89 13.18
C LEU A 75 5.34 -2.59 14.50
N SER A 76 6.29 -1.65 14.49
CA SER A 76 6.98 -1.27 15.73
C SER A 76 6.06 -0.55 16.71
N ALA A 77 5.15 0.30 16.22
CA ALA A 77 4.12 0.91 17.06
C ALA A 77 3.19 -0.13 17.70
N TYR A 78 2.83 -1.18 16.97
CA TYR A 78 2.04 -2.30 17.48
C TYR A 78 2.76 -3.08 18.59
N ALA A 79 4.08 -3.26 18.50
CA ALA A 79 4.87 -3.89 19.56
C ALA A 79 4.88 -3.05 20.85
N ILE A 80 4.94 -1.72 20.73
CA ILE A 80 4.86 -0.81 21.87
C ILE A 80 3.45 -0.80 22.49
N GLU A 81 2.41 -0.73 21.66
CA GLU A 81 1.01 -0.83 22.10
C GLU A 81 0.76 -2.07 22.95
N LYS A 82 1.21 -3.24 22.48
CA LYS A 82 1.08 -4.51 23.22
C LYS A 82 1.75 -4.46 24.57
N LYS A 83 3.01 -4.01 24.61
CA LYS A 83 3.78 -3.89 25.83
C LYS A 83 3.07 -3.00 26.86
N LEU A 84 2.64 -1.81 26.45
CA LEU A 84 1.92 -0.87 27.33
C LEU A 84 0.61 -1.47 27.86
N ARG A 85 -0.10 -2.23 27.01
CA ARG A 85 -1.33 -2.90 27.42
C ARG A 85 -1.08 -3.98 28.48
N GLU A 86 0.00 -4.74 28.34
CA GLU A 86 0.43 -5.76 29.32
C GLU A 86 0.87 -5.12 30.65
N GLU A 87 1.47 -3.94 30.60
CA GLU A 87 1.88 -3.16 31.77
C GLU A 87 0.72 -2.41 32.46
N GLY A 88 -0.49 -2.44 31.88
CA GLY A 88 -1.68 -1.76 32.41
C GLY A 88 -1.82 -0.29 32.02
N GLU A 89 -0.92 0.23 31.19
CA GLU A 89 -0.89 1.61 30.69
C GLU A 89 -1.88 1.81 29.52
N ILE A 90 -3.17 1.64 29.78
CA ILE A 90 -4.23 1.62 28.76
C ILE A 90 -4.30 2.94 27.97
N GLY A 91 -4.12 4.09 28.63
CA GLY A 91 -4.17 5.40 27.98
C GLY A 91 -3.08 5.56 26.91
N TRP A 92 -1.83 5.25 27.29
CA TRP A 92 -0.70 5.28 26.37
C TRP A 92 -0.79 4.21 25.29
N SER A 93 -1.25 3.00 25.63
CA SER A 93 -1.51 1.95 24.65
C SER A 93 -2.48 2.42 23.56
N ASN A 94 -3.58 3.09 23.93
CA ASN A 94 -4.55 3.65 22.99
C ASN A 94 -3.95 4.76 22.11
N TYR A 95 -3.09 5.62 22.67
CA TYR A 95 -2.37 6.61 21.86
C TYR A 95 -1.54 5.95 20.75
N TRP A 96 -0.72 4.95 21.10
CA TRP A 96 0.11 4.22 20.14
C TRP A 96 -0.74 3.46 19.11
N LYS A 97 -1.86 2.89 19.53
CA LYS A 97 -2.82 2.22 18.66
C LYS A 97 -3.40 3.16 17.59
N TYR A 98 -3.94 4.31 18.00
CA TYR A 98 -4.70 5.18 17.10
C TYR A 98 -3.85 6.21 16.36
N GLU A 99 -3.00 6.92 17.08
CA GLU A 99 -2.25 8.07 16.54
C GLU A 99 -0.99 7.66 15.78
N VAL A 100 -0.46 6.47 16.06
CA VAL A 100 0.77 5.97 15.43
C VAL A 100 0.46 4.75 14.55
N LYS A 101 0.13 3.61 15.15
CA LYS A 101 -0.07 2.34 14.42
C LYS A 101 -1.10 2.47 13.31
N ASN A 102 -2.36 2.80 13.66
CA ASN A 102 -3.45 2.88 12.69
C ASN A 102 -3.27 4.03 11.69
N TYR A 103 -2.68 5.15 12.13
CA TYR A 103 -2.40 6.30 11.28
C TYR A 103 -1.53 5.95 10.07
N TYR A 104 -0.43 5.21 10.29
CA TYR A 104 0.44 4.74 9.22
C TYR A 104 -0.18 3.58 8.44
N PHE A 105 -0.72 2.60 9.17
CA PHE A 105 -1.20 1.33 8.61
C PHE A 105 -2.35 1.49 7.61
N ARG A 106 -3.28 2.42 7.87
CA ARG A 106 -4.43 2.68 6.98
C ARG A 106 -4.05 3.09 5.55
N SER A 107 -2.82 3.57 5.34
CA SER A 107 -2.37 4.07 4.03
C SER A 107 -1.69 3.02 3.17
N ILE A 108 -1.39 1.84 3.72
CA ILE A 108 -0.57 0.82 3.06
C ILE A 108 -1.28 0.23 1.84
N ILE A 109 -2.53 -0.26 1.98
CA ILE A 109 -3.30 -0.81 0.86
C ILE A 109 -3.55 0.23 -0.24
N PRO A 110 -3.98 1.48 0.07
CA PRO A 110 -4.08 2.55 -0.93
C PRO A 110 -2.77 2.78 -1.72
N ARG A 111 -1.64 2.83 -1.02
CA ARG A 111 -0.32 3.02 -1.63
C ARG A 111 0.08 1.83 -2.50
N PHE A 112 -0.21 0.60 -2.07
CA PHE A 112 -0.03 -0.61 -2.88
C PHE A 112 -0.83 -0.51 -4.20
N ILE A 113 -2.12 -0.16 -4.14
CA ILE A 113 -2.95 -0.01 -5.35
C ILE A 113 -2.39 1.09 -6.27
N SER A 114 -1.99 2.23 -5.69
CA SER A 114 -1.39 3.34 -6.44
C SER A 114 -0.08 2.94 -7.12
N LEU A 115 0.76 2.15 -6.47
CA LEU A 115 2.00 1.62 -7.05
C LEU A 115 1.71 0.71 -8.24
N LEU A 116 0.72 -0.18 -8.12
CA LEU A 116 0.29 -1.03 -9.23
C LEU A 116 -0.19 -0.20 -10.44
N ASP A 117 -1.04 0.80 -10.20
CA ASP A 117 -1.52 1.67 -11.28
C ASP A 117 -0.38 2.50 -11.90
N TYR A 118 0.64 2.87 -11.11
CA TYR A 118 1.82 3.57 -11.63
C TYR A 118 2.72 2.66 -12.50
N VAL A 119 2.90 1.39 -12.13
CA VAL A 119 3.52 0.36 -12.99
C VAL A 119 2.75 0.22 -14.30
N ALA A 120 1.41 0.24 -14.24
CA ALA A 120 0.55 0.16 -15.43
C ALA A 120 0.79 1.35 -16.38
N VAL A 121 0.94 2.56 -15.83
CA VAL A 121 1.28 3.77 -16.59
C VAL A 121 2.65 3.65 -17.24
N MET A 122 3.66 3.20 -16.50
CA MET A 122 5.01 2.98 -17.05
C MET A 122 4.96 2.04 -18.26
N VAL A 123 4.31 0.87 -18.12
CA VAL A 123 4.18 -0.11 -19.20
C VAL A 123 3.45 0.50 -20.41
N ASN A 124 2.37 1.27 -20.19
CA ASN A 124 1.65 1.90 -21.29
C ASN A 124 2.48 2.96 -22.03
N GLU A 125 3.25 3.77 -21.32
CA GLU A 125 4.12 4.78 -21.93
C GLU A 125 5.30 4.14 -22.67
N LEU A 126 5.90 3.08 -22.15
CA LEU A 126 6.91 2.28 -22.87
C LEU A 126 6.34 1.64 -24.15
N SER A 127 5.06 1.30 -24.12
CA SER A 127 4.34 0.84 -25.31
C SER A 127 4.04 1.95 -26.33
N GLN A 128 4.42 3.20 -26.04
CA GLN A 128 4.04 4.39 -26.79
C GLN A 128 2.52 4.52 -26.92
N ARG A 129 1.80 4.18 -25.84
CA ARG A 129 0.32 4.17 -25.75
C ARG A 129 -0.37 3.27 -26.78
N LYS A 130 0.34 2.28 -27.33
CA LYS A 130 -0.22 1.27 -28.24
C LYS A 130 -0.99 0.17 -27.51
N LEU A 131 -0.83 0.02 -26.19
CA LEU A 131 -1.64 -0.89 -25.36
C LEU A 131 -3.01 -0.27 -25.05
N ILE A 132 -3.02 0.93 -24.46
CA ILE A 132 -4.24 1.67 -24.14
C ILE A 132 -4.05 3.14 -24.58
N SER A 133 -4.87 3.58 -25.52
CA SER A 133 -4.77 4.94 -26.09
C SER A 133 -5.32 6.03 -25.17
N ASN A 134 -6.34 5.73 -24.36
CA ASN A 134 -6.93 6.67 -23.42
C ASN A 134 -6.26 6.54 -22.04
N ILE A 135 -5.42 7.52 -21.68
CA ILE A 135 -4.68 7.54 -20.41
C ILE A 135 -5.58 7.38 -19.17
N ARG A 136 -6.83 7.87 -19.21
CA ARG A 136 -7.78 7.75 -18.09
C ARG A 136 -8.25 6.31 -17.84
N ARG A 137 -7.97 5.40 -18.77
CA ARG A 137 -8.29 3.97 -18.67
C ARG A 137 -7.06 3.13 -18.35
N VAL A 138 -5.92 3.75 -18.07
CA VAL A 138 -4.69 3.05 -17.69
C VAL A 138 -4.73 2.78 -16.20
N TYR A 139 -5.04 1.54 -15.86
CA TYR A 139 -5.00 1.01 -14.50
C TYR A 139 -4.50 -0.43 -14.57
N PHE A 140 -4.01 -0.95 -13.44
CA PHE A 140 -3.27 -2.21 -13.38
C PHE A 140 -3.99 -3.38 -14.05
N ASN A 141 -5.24 -3.63 -13.67
CA ASN A 141 -6.03 -4.74 -14.23
C ASN A 141 -6.27 -4.57 -15.73
N GLY A 142 -6.47 -3.34 -16.21
CA GLY A 142 -6.63 -3.05 -17.63
C GLY A 142 -5.38 -3.40 -18.43
N ILE A 143 -4.21 -2.95 -17.97
CA ILE A 143 -2.93 -3.27 -18.63
C ILE A 143 -2.63 -4.77 -18.58
N LYS A 144 -2.83 -5.41 -17.42
CA LYS A 144 -2.64 -6.85 -17.27
C LYS A 144 -3.45 -7.65 -18.30
N SER A 145 -4.75 -7.38 -18.42
CA SER A 145 -5.61 -8.08 -19.39
C SER A 145 -5.21 -7.81 -20.85
N VAL A 146 -4.75 -6.61 -21.17
CA VAL A 146 -4.27 -6.30 -22.54
C VAL A 146 -3.00 -7.07 -22.86
N LEU A 147 -2.05 -7.19 -21.92
CA LEU A 147 -0.80 -7.93 -22.12
C LEU A 147 -1.07 -9.43 -22.32
N GLU A 148 -1.99 -10.02 -21.56
CA GLU A 148 -2.32 -11.46 -21.61
C GLU A 148 -2.81 -11.92 -23.00
N ILE A 149 -3.54 -11.08 -23.72
CA ILE A 149 -4.13 -11.42 -25.03
C ILE A 149 -3.28 -10.97 -26.22
N ARG A 150 -2.24 -10.19 -25.99
CA ARG A 150 -1.46 -9.53 -27.05
C ARG A 150 -0.50 -10.51 -27.70
N LYS A 151 -0.41 -10.44 -29.04
CA LYS A 151 0.37 -11.39 -29.87
C LYS A 151 1.54 -10.74 -30.61
N GLU A 152 1.79 -9.45 -30.35
CA GLU A 152 2.79 -8.65 -31.05
C GLU A 152 3.39 -7.59 -30.10
N GLY A 153 4.57 -7.08 -30.46
CA GLY A 153 5.23 -5.97 -29.77
C GLY A 153 4.38 -4.70 -29.70
N ALA A 154 4.81 -3.77 -28.85
CA ALA A 154 4.14 -2.48 -28.65
C ALA A 154 5.18 -1.40 -28.33
N GLY A 155 5.34 -0.43 -29.23
CA GLY A 155 6.25 0.69 -29.00
C GLY A 155 7.69 0.21 -28.87
N TRP A 156 8.28 0.43 -27.70
CA TRP A 156 9.63 -0.05 -27.36
C TRP A 156 9.68 -1.44 -26.71
N LEU A 157 8.52 -2.07 -26.52
CA LEU A 157 8.38 -3.41 -25.97
C LEU A 157 8.32 -4.43 -27.10
N THR A 158 9.21 -5.41 -27.07
CA THR A 158 9.16 -6.60 -27.91
C THR A 158 7.99 -7.51 -27.50
N TYR A 159 7.73 -8.54 -28.28
CA TYR A 159 6.70 -9.51 -27.91
C TYR A 159 7.13 -10.35 -26.70
N GLU A 160 8.42 -10.63 -26.60
CA GLU A 160 9.07 -11.30 -25.47
C GLU A 160 8.90 -10.47 -24.19
N ASP A 161 9.18 -9.15 -24.26
CA ASP A 161 8.96 -8.22 -23.14
C ASP A 161 7.50 -8.24 -22.67
N ILE A 162 6.54 -8.28 -23.60
CA ILE A 162 5.11 -8.32 -23.28
C ILE A 162 4.73 -9.60 -22.55
N LYS A 163 5.25 -10.76 -22.99
CA LYS A 163 5.02 -12.04 -22.31
C LYS A 163 5.59 -12.05 -20.91
N GLU A 164 6.81 -11.54 -20.77
CA GLU A 164 7.48 -11.49 -19.48
C GLU A 164 6.78 -10.52 -18.53
N LEU A 165 6.40 -9.32 -19.00
CA LEU A 165 5.57 -8.39 -18.24
C LEU A 165 4.26 -9.04 -17.81
N SER A 166 3.55 -9.72 -18.71
CA SER A 166 2.30 -10.43 -18.36
C SER A 166 2.51 -11.44 -17.22
N LYS A 167 3.63 -12.17 -17.24
CA LYS A 167 4.01 -13.11 -16.19
C LYS A 167 4.32 -12.37 -14.89
N ILE A 168 5.15 -11.33 -14.91
CA ILE A 168 5.55 -10.53 -13.74
C ILE A 168 4.32 -9.92 -13.07
N LEU A 169 3.45 -9.23 -13.83
CA LEU A 169 2.25 -8.59 -13.30
C LEU A 169 1.21 -9.59 -12.76
N SER A 170 1.28 -10.87 -13.14
CA SER A 170 0.40 -11.90 -12.58
C SER A 170 0.63 -12.13 -11.08
N TYR A 171 1.84 -11.85 -10.58
CA TYR A 171 2.22 -12.06 -9.19
C TYR A 171 1.63 -11.07 -8.20
N ALA A 172 1.13 -9.91 -8.65
CA ALA A 172 0.64 -8.84 -7.77
C ALA A 172 -0.45 -9.30 -6.77
N TYR A 173 -1.25 -10.31 -7.15
CA TYR A 173 -2.30 -10.88 -6.30
C TYR A 173 -2.11 -12.39 -6.06
N ARG A 174 -0.88 -12.90 -6.14
CA ARG A 174 -0.58 -14.32 -5.83
C ARG A 174 -0.96 -14.62 -4.37
N ASP A 175 -1.56 -15.78 -4.12
CA ASP A 175 -1.95 -16.25 -2.77
C ASP A 175 -2.96 -15.33 -2.02
N ILE A 176 -3.61 -14.41 -2.75
CA ILE A 176 -4.71 -13.58 -2.23
C ILE A 176 -6.04 -14.32 -2.47
N ASN A 177 -6.74 -14.65 -1.38
CA ASN A 177 -8.03 -15.34 -1.41
C ASN A 177 -9.19 -14.37 -1.73
N GLU A 178 -10.43 -14.90 -1.87
CA GLU A 178 -11.59 -14.06 -2.21
C GLU A 178 -11.96 -13.04 -1.13
N GLU A 179 -11.83 -13.39 0.15
CA GLU A 179 -12.10 -12.46 1.25
C GLU A 179 -11.13 -11.27 1.22
N GLU A 180 -9.84 -11.55 1.00
CA GLU A 180 -8.78 -10.54 0.86
C GLU A 180 -9.00 -9.68 -0.39
N LYS A 181 -9.47 -10.27 -1.50
CA LYS A 181 -9.88 -9.49 -2.68
C LYS A 181 -11.03 -8.54 -2.38
N ASP A 182 -11.98 -8.92 -1.54
CA ASP A 182 -13.08 -8.05 -1.14
C ASP A 182 -12.60 -6.87 -0.28
N VAL A 183 -11.59 -7.09 0.57
CA VAL A 183 -10.87 -5.99 1.26
C VAL A 183 -10.28 -5.03 0.22
N LEU A 184 -9.52 -5.53 -0.74
CA LEU A 184 -8.90 -4.71 -1.78
C LEU A 184 -9.91 -3.92 -2.61
N LYS A 185 -11.03 -4.54 -2.99
CA LYS A 185 -12.14 -3.87 -3.69
C LYS A 185 -12.73 -2.75 -2.83
N LEU A 186 -12.94 -2.99 -1.54
CA LEU A 186 -13.42 -1.96 -0.62
C LEU A 186 -12.46 -0.77 -0.61
N TYR A 187 -11.15 -1.00 -0.41
CA TYR A 187 -10.15 0.06 -0.43
C TYR A 187 -10.07 0.81 -1.77
N ARG A 188 -10.17 0.11 -2.90
CA ARG A 188 -10.17 0.74 -4.24
C ARG A 188 -11.39 1.64 -4.46
N ASN A 189 -12.55 1.24 -3.94
CA ASN A 189 -13.78 2.02 -4.01
C ASN A 189 -13.79 3.18 -2.99
N THR A 190 -13.32 2.95 -1.77
CA THR A 190 -13.35 3.95 -0.69
C THR A 190 -12.27 5.00 -0.85
N THR A 191 -11.10 4.70 -1.42
CA THR A 191 -10.07 5.73 -1.72
C THR A 191 -10.56 6.82 -2.69
N THR A 192 -11.61 6.56 -3.46
CA THR A 192 -12.28 7.57 -4.30
C THR A 192 -13.39 8.34 -3.57
N HIS A 193 -13.72 7.96 -2.33
CA HIS A 193 -14.74 8.58 -1.49
C HIS A 193 -14.11 9.04 -0.15
N ARG A 194 -14.72 9.98 0.59
CA ARG A 194 -14.15 10.52 1.84
C ARG A 194 -14.21 9.54 3.04
N TYR A 195 -14.22 8.23 2.78
CA TYR A 195 -14.40 7.17 3.76
C TYR A 195 -13.05 6.59 4.18
N PHE A 196 -12.74 6.63 5.48
CA PHE A 196 -11.58 5.95 6.06
C PHE A 196 -12.01 4.57 6.54
N VAL A 197 -11.31 3.52 6.11
CA VAL A 197 -11.51 2.15 6.62
C VAL A 197 -11.12 2.09 8.09
N GLY A 198 -12.04 1.63 8.93
CA GLY A 198 -11.86 1.54 10.38
C GLY A 198 -11.04 0.32 10.82
N ILE A 199 -9.95 0.54 11.56
CA ILE A 199 -9.04 -0.51 12.04
C ILE A 199 -9.05 -0.55 13.58
N ASP A 200 -9.27 -1.72 14.16
CA ASP A 200 -9.34 -2.05 15.60
C ASP A 200 -10.36 -1.31 16.48
N GLU A 201 -10.62 -0.01 16.30
CA GLU A 201 -11.77 0.75 16.81
C GLU A 201 -11.68 2.25 16.40
N LEU A 202 -12.85 2.90 16.33
CA LEU A 202 -13.12 4.28 15.89
C LEU A 202 -12.24 4.86 14.78
N THR A 203 -12.55 4.44 13.56
CA THR A 203 -12.72 5.39 12.45
C THR A 203 -14.03 5.04 11.79
N VAL A 204 -15.15 5.55 12.31
CA VAL A 204 -16.45 5.31 11.66
C VAL A 204 -17.10 6.65 11.37
N PRO A 205 -17.12 7.10 10.10
CA PRO A 205 -18.18 7.97 9.65
C PRO A 205 -19.47 7.15 9.67
N ILE A 206 -20.51 7.70 10.28
CA ILE A 206 -21.90 7.28 10.21
C ILE A 206 -22.20 6.35 9.01
N GLN A 207 -22.40 5.05 9.25
CA GLN A 207 -22.61 4.05 8.19
C GLN A 207 -24.09 3.92 7.82
N ARG A 208 -24.35 3.74 6.51
CA ARG A 208 -25.70 3.52 5.96
C ARG A 208 -26.10 2.06 6.17
N ARG A 209 -27.09 1.80 7.01
CA ARG A 209 -27.70 0.48 7.24
C ARG A 209 -29.09 0.42 6.61
N LYS A 210 -29.46 -0.73 6.03
CA LYS A 210 -30.85 -0.99 5.60
C LYS A 210 -31.74 -1.19 6.82
N ILE A 211 -32.84 -0.47 6.88
CA ILE A 211 -33.82 -0.53 7.98
C ILE A 211 -34.81 -1.64 7.68
N THR A 212 -35.17 -2.44 8.67
CA THR A 212 -36.24 -3.46 8.54
C THR A 212 -37.61 -2.78 8.47
N GLU A 213 -38.62 -3.42 7.87
CA GLU A 213 -39.98 -2.86 7.78
C GLU A 213 -40.57 -2.53 9.16
N GLN A 214 -40.30 -3.37 10.17
CA GLN A 214 -40.68 -3.10 11.56
C GLN A 214 -40.04 -1.83 12.13
N GLU A 215 -38.76 -1.60 11.86
CA GLU A 215 -38.06 -0.39 12.30
C GLU A 215 -38.56 0.86 11.52
N GLN A 216 -38.95 0.71 10.24
CA GLN A 216 -39.54 1.80 9.46
C GLN A 216 -40.88 2.25 10.03
N GLU A 217 -41.74 1.29 10.42
CA GLU A 217 -43.01 1.59 11.09
C GLU A 217 -42.79 2.22 12.47
N LEU A 218 -41.89 1.64 13.28
CA LEU A 218 -41.61 2.09 14.64
C LEU A 218 -41.10 3.54 14.68
N TYR A 219 -40.22 3.91 13.74
CA TYR A 219 -39.58 5.23 13.70
C TYR A 219 -40.21 6.18 12.67
N LYS A 220 -41.26 5.75 11.95
CA LYS A 220 -41.91 6.50 10.86
C LYS A 220 -40.94 7.02 9.79
N ILE A 221 -39.91 6.23 9.50
CA ILE A 221 -38.88 6.60 8.51
C ILE A 221 -39.37 6.14 7.14
N ARG A 222 -39.50 7.08 6.20
CA ARG A 222 -39.88 6.77 4.80
C ARG A 222 -38.74 6.20 3.97
N ASP A 223 -37.51 6.41 4.41
CA ASP A 223 -36.32 5.88 3.76
C ASP A 223 -36.05 4.42 4.16
N ASN A 224 -35.54 3.65 3.20
CA ASN A 224 -35.12 2.28 3.43
C ASN A 224 -33.80 2.15 4.21
N TYR A 225 -33.19 3.28 4.60
CA TYR A 225 -31.84 3.33 5.14
C TYR A 225 -31.72 4.33 6.28
N SER A 226 -31.01 3.93 7.34
CA SER A 226 -30.63 4.81 8.45
C SER A 226 -29.11 4.90 8.54
N TYR A 227 -28.68 5.93 9.24
CA TYR A 227 -27.30 6.30 9.43
C TYR A 227 -26.96 6.02 10.90
N ARG A 228 -26.12 5.02 11.18
CA ARG A 228 -25.75 4.63 12.55
C ARG A 228 -24.24 4.77 12.77
N VAL A 229 -23.86 5.27 13.94
CA VAL A 229 -22.51 5.08 14.46
C VAL A 229 -22.40 3.62 14.86
N THR A 230 -21.86 2.80 13.98
CA THR A 230 -21.42 1.44 14.31
C THR A 230 -20.05 1.58 14.95
N GLY A 231 -19.95 1.51 16.28
CA GLY A 231 -18.65 1.58 16.98
C GLY A 231 -17.73 0.37 16.74
N LYS A 232 -18.01 -0.47 15.72
CA LYS A 232 -17.20 -1.65 15.40
C LYS A 232 -16.28 -1.32 14.22
N PRO A 233 -14.99 -1.69 14.29
CA PRO A 233 -14.08 -1.50 13.18
C PRO A 233 -14.48 -2.34 11.96
N ASP A 234 -14.08 -1.92 10.77
CA ASP A 234 -14.25 -2.71 9.55
C ASP A 234 -13.34 -3.95 9.60
N TYR A 235 -12.12 -3.81 10.14
CA TYR A 235 -11.16 -4.89 10.32
C TYR A 235 -10.33 -4.75 11.60
N THR A 236 -9.74 -5.85 12.07
CA THR A 236 -8.66 -5.79 13.06
C THR A 236 -7.31 -5.60 12.37
N PHE A 237 -6.34 -5.06 13.10
CA PHE A 237 -4.97 -4.88 12.63
C PHE A 237 -4.37 -6.23 12.22
N GLU A 238 -4.51 -7.27 13.05
CA GLU A 238 -3.93 -8.58 12.77
C GLU A 238 -4.46 -9.17 11.46
N LYS A 239 -5.78 -9.10 11.25
CA LYS A 239 -6.43 -9.60 10.03
C LYS A 239 -5.92 -8.87 8.79
N LEU A 240 -5.84 -7.53 8.85
CA LEU A 240 -5.32 -6.75 7.72
C LEU A 240 -3.81 -6.94 7.53
N ASN A 241 -3.07 -7.20 8.61
CA ASN A 241 -1.62 -7.37 8.55
C ASN A 241 -1.25 -8.62 7.77
N GLU A 242 -1.96 -9.72 7.99
CA GLU A 242 -1.79 -10.95 7.19
C GLU A 242 -1.98 -10.70 5.70
N THR A 243 -3.01 -9.94 5.31
CA THR A 243 -3.22 -9.55 3.92
C THR A 243 -2.09 -8.66 3.42
N ILE A 244 -1.69 -7.65 4.19
CA ILE A 244 -0.64 -6.70 3.82
C ILE A 244 0.71 -7.40 3.63
N GLU A 245 1.08 -8.36 4.46
CA GLU A 245 2.33 -9.12 4.30
C GLU A 245 2.40 -9.82 2.95
N LYS A 246 1.31 -10.47 2.54
CA LYS A 246 1.21 -11.09 1.21
C LYS A 246 1.34 -10.06 0.10
N LEU A 247 0.65 -8.93 0.21
CA LEU A 247 0.72 -7.85 -0.78
C LEU A 247 2.12 -7.26 -0.90
N MET A 248 2.80 -7.03 0.23
CA MET A 248 4.18 -6.53 0.27
C MET A 248 5.15 -7.51 -0.39
N ASN A 249 5.06 -8.80 -0.07
CA ASN A 249 5.89 -9.84 -0.69
C ASN A 249 5.62 -9.98 -2.20
N ASN A 250 4.36 -9.92 -2.61
CA ASN A 250 3.98 -9.96 -4.02
C ASN A 250 4.50 -8.73 -4.78
N LEU A 251 4.40 -7.55 -4.17
CA LEU A 251 4.87 -6.31 -4.75
C LEU A 251 6.40 -6.29 -4.85
N ASP A 252 7.11 -6.74 -3.82
CA ASP A 252 8.56 -6.89 -3.84
C ASP A 252 9.01 -7.85 -4.96
N PHE A 253 8.37 -9.02 -5.05
CA PHE A 253 8.67 -9.97 -6.11
C PHE A 253 8.41 -9.35 -7.49
N MET A 254 7.26 -8.70 -7.68
CA MET A 254 6.91 -8.09 -8.96
C MET A 254 7.90 -6.97 -9.36
N ILE A 255 8.22 -6.05 -8.44
CA ILE A 255 9.10 -4.92 -8.74
C ILE A 255 10.54 -5.40 -8.95
N SER A 256 11.05 -6.32 -8.13
CA SER A 256 12.40 -6.86 -8.31
C SER A 256 12.55 -7.59 -9.65
N GLN A 257 11.56 -8.38 -10.08
CA GLN A 257 11.58 -9.00 -11.41
C GLN A 257 11.49 -7.95 -12.53
N LEU A 258 10.69 -6.90 -12.35
CA LEU A 258 10.58 -5.79 -13.30
C LEU A 258 11.93 -5.06 -13.48
N MET A 259 12.68 -4.90 -12.39
CA MET A 259 14.02 -4.28 -12.40
C MET A 259 15.09 -5.18 -13.05
N GLU A 260 14.87 -6.49 -13.12
CA GLU A 260 15.78 -7.46 -13.74
C GLU A 260 15.56 -7.64 -15.25
N MET A 261 14.46 -7.11 -15.80
CA MET A 261 14.13 -7.24 -17.22
C MET A 261 15.23 -6.65 -18.11
N ASP A 262 15.56 -7.33 -19.21
CA ASP A 262 16.66 -6.96 -20.10
C ASP A 262 16.56 -5.51 -20.60
N PHE A 263 15.36 -5.05 -20.94
CA PHE A 263 15.17 -3.68 -21.40
C PHE A 263 15.28 -2.60 -20.30
N MET A 264 15.42 -3.00 -19.04
CA MET A 264 15.62 -2.15 -17.87
C MET A 264 17.05 -2.24 -17.30
N GLN A 265 17.87 -3.18 -17.76
CA GLN A 265 19.19 -3.45 -17.16
C GLN A 265 20.16 -2.26 -17.20
N ASN A 266 20.07 -1.39 -18.21
CA ASN A 266 20.93 -0.20 -18.32
C ASN A 266 20.58 0.90 -17.30
N VAL A 267 19.49 0.73 -16.54
CA VAL A 267 18.91 1.75 -15.67
C VAL A 267 19.06 1.40 -14.19
N VAL A 268 19.33 0.13 -13.88
CA VAL A 268 19.30 -0.37 -12.51
C VAL A 268 20.63 -1.02 -12.16
N THR A 269 21.15 -0.69 -10.97
CA THR A 269 22.31 -1.35 -10.38
C THR A 269 21.90 -2.06 -9.10
N ARG A 270 22.38 -3.29 -8.90
CA ARG A 270 22.21 -3.98 -7.63
C ARG A 270 23.29 -3.53 -6.64
N ILE A 271 22.87 -3.07 -5.47
CA ILE A 271 23.73 -2.74 -4.34
C ILE A 271 24.31 -4.07 -3.83
N VAL A 272 25.59 -4.31 -4.12
CA VAL A 272 26.32 -5.41 -3.48
C VAL A 272 26.54 -5.01 -2.03
N LYS A 273 25.83 -5.66 -1.09
CA LYS A 273 26.15 -5.55 0.34
C LYS A 273 27.48 -6.28 0.56
N GLU A 274 28.55 -5.53 0.79
CA GLU A 274 29.83 -6.04 1.31
C GLU A 274 29.68 -6.63 2.72
#